data_AF-A0A934I2N0-F1
#
_entry.id   AF-A0A934I2N0-F1
#
_cell.length_a   1.000
_cell.length_b   1.000
_cell.length_c   1.000
_cell.angle_alpha   90.00
_cell.angle_beta   90.00
_cell.angle_gamma   90.00
#
_symmetry.space_group_name_H-M   'P 1'
#
loop_
_entity.id
_entity.type
_entity.pdbx_description
1 polymer ?
#
loop_
_entity_poly.entity_id
_entity_poly.type
_entity_poly.pdbx_seq_one_letter_code
_entity_poly.pdbx_strand_id
1 'polypeptide(L)'
;MKKVLISIFIGIFTFMLVGCAPKGDPSQVMKDYYQNIKDGNIEGAYDKLSEASKKNFSKEDFIKWQSVSKETSQLKDFKVEKSNEYKDKELDGLKFKNVVEFNITEKLQDLFENKENSSNYKRNVVNDNGTWKVYRGKENGKEKVADALNNLAIMYLQGKGKTKDLNQAAILLNEALKYDKECTNAYFSLGVVYSDLGRYDESINLINTFISKEKDNNRKSLGYNALGNNYLGKNDKNKAKEFYNKALELDPNNQYAKTNLQYTE
;
A
#
# COMPACT_ATOMS: atom_id res chain seq x y z
N MET A 1 -58.61 33.24 20.50
CA MET A 1 -58.01 32.60 21.70
C MET A 1 -57.12 31.45 21.26
N LYS A 2 -56.01 31.23 21.97
CA LYS A 2 -54.71 30.70 21.53
C LYS A 2 -54.72 29.28 20.92
N LYS A 3 -54.02 29.10 19.80
CA LYS A 3 -53.55 27.78 19.30
C LYS A 3 -52.41 27.30 20.20
N VAL A 4 -52.56 26.13 20.82
CA VAL A 4 -51.50 25.47 21.59
C VAL A 4 -50.62 24.70 20.61
N LEU A 5 -49.38 25.15 20.41
CA LEU A 5 -48.34 24.34 19.77
C LEU A 5 -47.85 23.31 20.78
N ILE A 6 -48.07 22.03 20.48
CA ILE A 6 -47.42 20.92 21.19
C ILE A 6 -46.06 20.70 20.53
N SER A 7 -45.02 21.28 21.11
CA SER A 7 -43.64 21.04 20.73
C SER A 7 -43.23 19.66 21.26
N ILE A 8 -43.22 18.64 20.39
CA ILE A 8 -42.65 17.33 20.72
C ILE A 8 -41.13 17.48 20.74
N PHE A 9 -40.57 17.62 21.95
CA PHE A 9 -39.13 17.49 22.16
C PHE A 9 -38.77 16.00 22.03
N ILE A 10 -38.36 15.57 20.83
CA ILE A 10 -37.65 14.29 20.68
C ILE A 10 -36.26 14.51 21.25
N GLY A 11 -36.14 14.34 22.57
CA GLY A 11 -34.84 14.21 23.20
C GLY A 11 -34.17 12.96 22.64
N ILE A 12 -33.19 13.15 21.75
CA ILE A 12 -32.23 12.10 21.42
C ILE A 12 -31.48 11.84 22.72
N PHE A 13 -31.94 10.86 23.48
CA PHE A 13 -31.19 10.28 24.58
C PHE A 13 -30.00 9.56 23.95
N THR A 14 -28.92 10.30 23.71
CA THR A 14 -27.59 9.68 23.62
C THR A 14 -27.34 9.07 24.99
N PHE A 15 -27.62 7.78 25.14
CA PHE A 15 -27.10 6.99 26.23
C PHE A 15 -25.58 7.16 26.21
N MET A 16 -25.06 8.06 27.03
CA MET A 16 -23.67 8.01 27.45
C MET A 16 -23.56 6.75 28.32
N LEU A 17 -23.33 5.61 27.67
CA LEU A 17 -22.96 4.38 28.36
C LEU A 17 -21.67 4.67 29.14
N VAL A 18 -21.86 4.73 30.45
CA VAL A 18 -20.82 4.77 31.47
C VAL A 18 -19.95 3.53 31.31
N GLY A 19 -18.70 3.75 30.88
CA GLY A 19 -17.53 3.26 31.61
C GLY A 19 -17.18 1.77 31.70
N CYS A 20 -17.71 0.85 30.88
CA CYS A 20 -17.19 -0.53 30.87
C CYS A 20 -16.28 -0.81 29.66
N ALA A 21 -15.19 -1.55 29.89
CA ALA A 21 -14.41 -2.16 28.82
C ALA A 21 -15.31 -3.10 28.00
N PRO A 22 -15.14 -3.18 26.66
CA PRO A 22 -15.86 -4.15 25.83
C PRO A 22 -15.75 -5.56 26.40
N LYS A 23 -16.81 -6.36 26.25
CA LYS A 23 -16.75 -7.78 26.59
C LYS A 23 -15.76 -8.50 25.65
N GLY A 24 -14.92 -9.37 26.20
CA GLY A 24 -13.94 -10.17 25.46
C GLY A 24 -12.49 -9.72 25.66
N ASP A 25 -11.55 -10.47 25.06
CA ASP A 25 -10.12 -10.23 25.13
C ASP A 25 -9.61 -9.59 23.83
N PRO A 26 -9.07 -8.36 23.86
CA PRO A 26 -8.50 -7.71 22.68
C PRO A 26 -7.30 -8.47 22.10
N SER A 27 -6.56 -9.23 22.93
CA SER A 27 -5.45 -10.06 22.47
C SER A 27 -5.95 -11.20 21.59
N GLN A 28 -7.07 -11.82 21.95
CA GLN A 28 -7.71 -12.85 21.13
C GLN A 28 -8.24 -12.27 19.81
N VAL A 29 -8.82 -11.06 19.83
CA VAL A 29 -9.26 -10.38 18.59
C VAL A 29 -8.09 -10.17 17.63
N MET A 30 -6.93 -9.73 18.13
CA MET A 30 -5.74 -9.56 17.30
C MET A 30 -5.18 -10.89 16.79
N LYS A 31 -5.14 -11.93 17.63
CA LYS A 31 -4.70 -13.27 17.22
C LYS A 31 -5.61 -13.86 16.14
N ASP A 32 -6.93 -13.80 16.33
CA ASP A 32 -7.91 -14.27 15.34
C ASP A 32 -7.74 -13.54 14.00
N TYR A 33 -7.46 -12.25 14.03
CA TYR A 33 -7.23 -11.45 12.83
C TYR A 33 -6.08 -12.00 11.98
N TYR A 34 -4.91 -12.21 12.58
CA TYR A 34 -3.74 -12.75 11.87
C TYR A 34 -3.87 -14.24 11.55
N GLN A 35 -4.52 -15.01 12.42
CA GLN A 35 -4.81 -16.42 12.17
C GLN A 35 -5.71 -16.57 10.94
N ASN A 36 -6.75 -15.76 10.82
CA ASN A 36 -7.60 -15.72 9.63
C ASN A 36 -6.83 -15.38 8.35
N ILE A 37 -5.88 -14.43 8.40
CA ILE A 37 -5.01 -14.13 7.25
C ILE A 37 -4.14 -15.35 6.90
N LYS A 38 -3.49 -15.95 7.90
CA LYS A 38 -2.61 -17.11 7.72
C LYS A 38 -3.35 -18.32 7.14
N ASP A 39 -4.58 -18.55 7.59
CA ASP A 39 -5.43 -19.66 7.13
C ASP A 39 -6.15 -19.37 5.81
N GLY A 40 -6.00 -18.16 5.25
CA GLY A 40 -6.68 -17.73 4.02
C GLY A 40 -8.16 -17.37 4.21
N ASN A 41 -8.66 -17.29 5.45
CA ASN A 41 -9.99 -16.79 5.78
C ASN A 41 -10.02 -15.25 5.76
N ILE A 42 -9.88 -14.66 4.57
CA ILE A 42 -9.74 -13.21 4.41
C ILE A 42 -11.00 -12.44 4.85
N GLU A 43 -12.19 -13.01 4.66
CA GLU A 43 -13.43 -12.39 5.16
C GLU A 43 -13.46 -12.37 6.68
N GLY A 44 -13.09 -13.48 7.33
CA GLY A 44 -12.98 -13.52 8.79
C GLY A 44 -11.97 -12.52 9.34
N ALA A 45 -10.87 -12.26 8.62
CA ALA A 45 -9.94 -11.20 8.99
C ALA A 45 -10.57 -9.80 8.83
N TYR A 46 -11.30 -9.56 7.74
CA TYR A 46 -12.00 -8.30 7.50
C TYR A 46 -13.06 -8.00 8.57
N ASP A 47 -13.79 -9.01 9.03
CA ASP A 47 -14.84 -8.84 10.04
C ASP A 47 -14.30 -8.43 11.41
N LYS A 48 -13.01 -8.67 11.68
CA LYS A 48 -12.33 -8.22 12.89
C LYS A 48 -11.92 -6.74 12.81
N LEU A 49 -12.01 -6.09 11.66
CA LEU A 49 -11.70 -4.67 11.51
C LEU A 49 -12.79 -3.79 12.15
N SER A 50 -12.35 -2.64 12.67
CA SER A 50 -13.22 -1.56 13.14
C SER A 50 -13.91 -0.85 11.98
N GLU A 51 -15.09 -0.29 12.22
CA GLU A 51 -15.86 0.52 11.28
C GLU A 51 -15.05 1.73 10.81
N ALA A 52 -14.23 2.31 11.68
CA ALA A 52 -13.29 3.36 11.32
C ALA A 52 -12.28 2.91 10.26
N SER A 53 -11.75 1.67 10.36
CA SER A 53 -10.83 1.11 9.35
C SER A 53 -11.55 0.75 8.05
N LYS A 54 -12.80 0.27 8.14
CA LYS A 54 -13.61 -0.11 6.98
C LYS A 54 -14.04 1.08 6.12
N LYS A 55 -14.10 2.29 6.69
CA LYS A 55 -14.52 3.51 5.98
C LYS A 55 -13.74 3.77 4.68
N ASN A 56 -12.43 3.55 4.70
CA ASN A 56 -11.56 3.72 3.53
C ASN A 56 -10.99 2.39 3.02
N PHE A 57 -11.46 1.27 3.55
CA PHE A 57 -10.99 -0.07 3.20
C PHE A 57 -12.20 -0.97 3.00
N SER A 58 -12.74 -0.96 1.77
CA SER A 58 -13.89 -1.79 1.44
C SER A 58 -13.54 -3.28 1.56
N LYS A 59 -14.56 -4.13 1.76
CA LYS A 59 -14.36 -5.59 1.82
C LYS A 59 -13.75 -6.11 0.52
N GLU A 60 -14.20 -5.59 -0.61
CA GLU A 60 -13.68 -5.94 -1.94
C GLU A 60 -12.20 -5.60 -2.07
N ASP A 61 -11.81 -4.36 -1.74
CA ASP A 61 -10.41 -3.93 -1.79
C ASP A 61 -9.54 -4.75 -0.84
N PHE A 62 -10.04 -5.07 0.37
CA PHE A 62 -9.30 -5.87 1.34
C PHE A 62 -9.06 -7.29 0.83
N ILE A 63 -10.09 -7.93 0.26
CA ILE A 63 -9.98 -9.25 -0.34
C ILE A 63 -9.01 -9.24 -1.52
N LYS A 64 -9.14 -8.27 -2.43
CA LYS A 64 -8.24 -8.11 -3.57
C LYS A 64 -6.80 -7.90 -3.11
N TRP A 65 -6.57 -7.00 -2.17
CA TRP A 65 -5.25 -6.70 -1.63
C TRP A 65 -4.58 -7.94 -1.05
N GLN A 66 -5.29 -8.69 -0.20
CA GLN A 66 -4.78 -9.93 0.40
C GLN A 66 -4.54 -11.03 -0.64
N SER A 67 -5.43 -11.14 -1.64
CA SER A 67 -5.28 -12.12 -2.73
C SER A 67 -4.11 -11.82 -3.66
N VAL A 68 -3.75 -10.55 -3.87
CA VAL A 68 -2.55 -10.19 -4.65
C VAL A 68 -1.31 -10.34 -3.76
N SER A 69 -1.41 -9.91 -2.50
CA SER A 69 -0.28 -9.95 -1.56
C SER A 69 0.24 -11.36 -1.31
N LYS A 70 -0.65 -12.38 -1.25
CA LYS A 70 -0.25 -13.80 -1.13
C LYS A 70 0.61 -14.31 -2.30
N GLU A 71 0.58 -13.63 -3.45
CA GLU A 71 1.43 -13.96 -4.60
C GLU A 71 2.83 -13.33 -4.51
N THR A 72 3.00 -12.35 -3.64
CA THR A 72 4.28 -11.66 -3.40
C THR A 72 4.94 -12.09 -2.09
N SER A 73 4.16 -12.41 -1.07
CA SER A 73 4.65 -12.85 0.24
C SER A 73 3.61 -13.71 0.98
N GLN A 74 4.06 -14.60 1.86
CA GLN A 74 3.17 -15.48 2.64
C GLN A 74 3.46 -15.35 4.13
N LEU A 75 2.41 -15.13 4.93
CA LEU A 75 2.50 -15.15 6.39
C LEU A 75 2.70 -16.58 6.89
N LYS A 76 3.93 -16.90 7.31
CA LYS A 76 4.29 -18.21 7.86
C LYS A 76 3.99 -18.30 9.35
N ASP A 77 4.25 -17.24 10.08
CA ASP A 77 4.08 -17.20 11.53
C ASP A 77 3.85 -15.77 12.01
N PHE A 78 3.26 -15.63 13.18
CA PHE A 78 3.08 -14.33 13.81
C PHE A 78 3.12 -14.41 15.33
N LYS A 79 3.53 -13.31 15.96
CA LYS A 79 3.50 -13.12 17.41
C LYS A 79 2.72 -11.84 17.74
N VAL A 80 1.86 -11.92 18.74
CA VAL A 80 1.07 -10.79 19.26
C VAL A 80 1.41 -10.59 20.72
N GLU A 81 1.97 -9.43 21.05
CA GLU A 81 2.33 -9.07 22.42
C GLU A 81 1.67 -7.76 22.82
N LYS A 82 0.87 -7.78 23.89
CA LYS A 82 0.28 -6.55 24.44
C LYS A 82 1.40 -5.62 24.88
N SER A 83 1.41 -4.40 24.35
CA SER A 83 2.37 -3.36 24.68
C SER A 83 1.80 -2.42 25.74
N ASN A 84 0.67 -1.78 25.44
CA ASN A 84 0.10 -0.72 26.28
C ASN A 84 -1.43 -0.76 26.25
N GLU A 85 -2.05 -0.14 27.24
CA GLU A 85 -3.49 0.07 27.31
C GLU A 85 -3.79 1.52 27.67
N TYR A 86 -4.78 2.10 26.99
CA TYR A 86 -5.12 3.50 27.11
C TYR A 86 -6.62 3.68 27.26
N LYS A 87 -7.00 4.66 28.09
CA LYS A 87 -8.35 5.20 28.14
C LYS A 87 -8.40 6.54 27.42
N ASP A 88 -9.50 6.78 26.71
CA ASP A 88 -9.80 8.04 26.02
C ASP A 88 -8.65 8.53 25.10
N LYS A 89 -8.07 7.61 24.32
CA LYS A 89 -6.97 7.89 23.40
C LYS A 89 -7.49 8.38 22.05
N GLU A 90 -6.86 9.42 21.53
CA GLU A 90 -7.08 9.87 20.16
C GLU A 90 -6.10 9.16 19.21
N LEU A 91 -6.63 8.61 18.10
CA LEU A 91 -5.87 8.02 17.01
C LEU A 91 -6.38 8.61 15.70
N ASP A 92 -5.49 9.21 14.91
CA ASP A 92 -5.82 9.82 13.61
C ASP A 92 -7.00 10.83 13.65
N GLY A 93 -7.16 11.55 14.76
CA GLY A 93 -8.26 12.49 14.97
C GLY A 93 -9.58 11.84 15.40
N LEU A 94 -9.59 10.54 15.69
CA LEU A 94 -10.73 9.79 16.22
C LEU A 94 -10.50 9.46 17.70
N LYS A 95 -11.49 9.73 18.55
CA LYS A 95 -11.42 9.44 19.99
C LYS A 95 -11.97 8.05 20.28
N PHE A 96 -11.15 7.23 20.94
CA PHE A 96 -11.51 5.87 21.36
C PHE A 96 -11.47 5.76 22.89
N LYS A 97 -12.57 5.29 23.48
CA LYS A 97 -12.68 5.13 24.95
C LYS A 97 -11.67 4.14 25.53
N ASN A 98 -11.43 3.03 24.83
CA ASN A 98 -10.43 2.03 25.23
C ASN A 98 -9.61 1.63 24.00
N VAL A 99 -8.30 1.61 24.16
CA VAL A 99 -7.34 1.20 23.12
C VAL A 99 -6.31 0.28 23.74
N VAL A 100 -6.07 -0.86 23.12
CA VAL A 100 -4.95 -1.74 23.45
C VAL A 100 -3.99 -1.77 22.27
N GLU A 101 -2.73 -1.42 22.52
CA GLU A 101 -1.66 -1.44 21.55
C GLU A 101 -0.90 -2.76 21.66
N PHE A 102 -0.61 -3.37 20.51
CA PHE A 102 0.12 -4.63 20.40
C PHE A 102 1.38 -4.42 19.56
N ASN A 103 2.48 -5.04 20.02
CA ASN A 103 3.63 -5.31 19.16
C ASN A 103 3.33 -6.57 18.35
N ILE A 104 3.39 -6.44 17.04
CA ILE A 104 3.18 -7.53 16.09
C ILE A 104 4.53 -7.88 15.47
N THR A 105 4.87 -9.16 15.52
CA THR A 105 5.95 -9.74 14.72
C THR A 105 5.32 -10.64 13.68
N GLU A 106 5.57 -10.40 12.41
CA GLU A 106 5.21 -11.32 11.32
C GLU A 106 6.47 -11.96 10.76
N LYS A 107 6.42 -13.28 10.53
CA LYS A 107 7.40 -13.98 9.70
C LYS A 107 6.78 -14.20 8.33
N LEU A 108 7.36 -13.54 7.33
CA LEU A 108 6.89 -13.55 5.96
C LEU A 108 7.90 -14.32 5.11
N GLN A 109 7.42 -15.26 4.31
CA GLN A 109 8.17 -15.77 3.16
C GLN A 109 8.01 -14.76 2.04
N ASP A 110 9.08 -14.07 1.68
CA ASP A 110 9.17 -13.24 0.48
C ASP A 110 9.36 -14.16 -0.73
N LEU A 111 8.44 -14.09 -1.69
CA LEU A 111 8.46 -14.93 -2.89
C LEU A 111 9.30 -14.33 -4.01
N PHE A 112 9.65 -13.04 -3.93
CA PHE A 112 10.51 -12.38 -4.91
C PHE A 112 11.98 -12.75 -4.68
N GLU A 113 12.44 -12.68 -3.43
CA GLU A 113 13.81 -13.07 -3.07
C GLU A 113 13.95 -14.54 -2.62
N ASN A 114 12.83 -15.25 -2.43
CA ASN A 114 12.78 -16.58 -1.84
C ASN A 114 13.50 -16.65 -0.48
N LYS A 115 13.25 -15.66 0.38
CA LYS A 115 13.82 -15.57 1.73
C LYS A 115 12.75 -15.34 2.78
N GLU A 116 13.00 -15.79 4.00
CA GLU A 116 12.18 -15.42 5.14
C GLU A 116 12.65 -14.08 5.71
N ASN A 117 11.68 -13.19 5.94
CA ASN A 117 11.90 -11.90 6.59
C ASN A 117 11.00 -11.80 7.82
N SER A 118 11.43 -11.02 8.81
CA SER A 118 10.61 -10.66 9.95
C SER A 118 10.31 -9.17 9.94
N SER A 119 9.04 -8.81 10.07
CA SER A 119 8.60 -7.42 10.24
C SER A 119 8.01 -7.20 11.62
N ASN A 120 8.38 -6.09 12.26
CA ASN A 120 7.89 -5.70 13.57
C ASN A 120 7.20 -4.34 13.47
N TYR A 121 5.97 -4.26 13.95
CA TYR A 121 5.21 -3.01 13.94
C TYR A 121 4.15 -3.01 15.04
N LYS A 122 3.55 -1.84 15.29
CA LYS A 122 2.48 -1.67 16.27
C LYS A 122 1.11 -1.71 15.61
N ARG A 123 0.14 -2.32 16.28
CA ARG A 123 -1.27 -2.30 15.86
C ARG A 123 -2.20 -2.17 17.05
N ASN A 124 -3.30 -1.44 16.85
CA ASN A 124 -4.26 -1.16 17.90
C ASN A 124 -5.49 -2.06 17.77
N VAL A 125 -6.06 -2.43 18.91
CA VAL A 125 -7.43 -2.91 19.04
C VAL A 125 -8.20 -1.86 19.82
N VAL A 126 -9.32 -1.41 19.28
CA VAL A 126 -10.11 -0.30 19.82
C VAL A 126 -11.49 -0.81 20.24
N ASN A 127 -12.09 -0.11 21.21
CA ASN A 127 -13.51 -0.24 21.49
C ASN A 127 -14.31 0.41 20.36
N ASP A 128 -14.97 -0.42 19.58
CA ASP A 128 -15.87 -0.03 18.50
C ASP A 128 -17.28 -0.53 18.82
N ASN A 129 -18.15 0.41 19.21
CA ASN A 129 -19.54 0.15 19.60
C ASN A 129 -19.72 -0.97 20.65
N GLY A 130 -18.83 -1.02 21.64
CA GLY A 130 -18.90 -2.01 22.74
C GLY A 130 -18.25 -3.34 22.42
N THR A 131 -17.54 -3.46 21.28
CA THR A 131 -16.78 -4.65 20.89
C THR A 131 -15.32 -4.29 20.62
N TRP A 132 -14.42 -5.24 20.86
CA TRP A 132 -13.01 -5.08 20.48
C TRP A 132 -12.84 -5.34 18.98
N LYS A 133 -12.21 -4.40 18.27
CA LYS A 133 -11.94 -4.48 16.83
C LYS A 133 -10.54 -4.01 16.49
N VAL A 134 -9.91 -4.63 15.50
CA VAL A 134 -8.61 -4.21 14.97
C VAL A 134 -8.74 -2.85 14.29
N TYR A 135 -7.87 -1.92 14.64
CA TYR A 135 -7.77 -0.61 14.02
C TYR A 135 -6.51 -0.52 13.16
N ARG A 136 -6.70 -0.29 11.86
CA ARG A 136 -5.62 -0.19 10.86
C ARG A 136 -5.30 1.25 10.45
N GLY A 137 -5.80 2.23 11.20
CA GLY A 137 -5.57 3.64 10.86
C GLY A 137 -6.37 4.08 9.63
N LYS A 138 -5.90 5.14 8.99
CA LYS A 138 -6.47 5.70 7.76
C LYS A 138 -5.95 5.03 6.48
N GLU A 139 -5.61 3.74 6.55
CA GLU A 139 -5.25 2.98 5.35
C GLU A 139 -6.36 3.05 4.30
N ASN A 140 -5.97 3.26 3.05
CA ASN A 140 -6.86 3.28 1.90
C ASN A 140 -6.73 1.96 1.14
N GLY A 141 -7.84 1.24 0.99
CA GLY A 141 -7.85 -0.07 0.34
C GLY A 141 -7.40 -0.01 -1.12
N LYS A 142 -7.78 1.03 -1.86
CA LYS A 142 -7.38 1.18 -3.27
C LYS A 142 -5.89 1.40 -3.42
N GLU A 143 -5.30 2.23 -2.57
CA GLU A 143 -3.85 2.45 -2.52
C GLU A 143 -3.13 1.13 -2.20
N LYS A 144 -3.62 0.35 -1.21
CA LYS A 144 -3.06 -0.97 -0.86
C LYS A 144 -3.14 -1.96 -2.02
N VAL A 145 -4.25 -1.99 -2.75
CA VAL A 145 -4.41 -2.84 -3.94
C VAL A 145 -3.42 -2.42 -5.03
N ALA A 146 -3.32 -1.12 -5.31
CA ALA A 146 -2.42 -0.59 -6.33
C ALA A 146 -0.95 -0.91 -6.02
N ASP A 147 -0.52 -0.73 -4.76
CA ASP A 147 0.83 -1.08 -4.32
C ASP A 147 1.13 -2.57 -4.47
N ALA A 148 0.18 -3.43 -4.08
CA ALA A 148 0.34 -4.88 -4.20
C ALA A 148 0.41 -5.32 -5.67
N LEU A 149 -0.42 -4.75 -6.54
CA LEU A 149 -0.39 -5.01 -7.99
C LEU A 149 0.94 -4.56 -8.62
N ASN A 150 1.45 -3.38 -8.24
CA ASN A 150 2.77 -2.91 -8.67
C ASN A 150 3.87 -3.88 -8.25
N ASN A 151 3.86 -4.36 -7.00
CA ASN A 151 4.88 -5.30 -6.52
C ASN A 151 4.84 -6.63 -7.27
N LEU A 152 3.65 -7.18 -7.50
CA LEU A 152 3.49 -8.40 -8.30
C LEU A 152 3.95 -8.19 -9.75
N ALA A 153 3.65 -7.03 -10.34
CA ALA A 153 4.10 -6.70 -11.69
C ALA A 153 5.63 -6.63 -11.79
N ILE A 154 6.32 -6.12 -10.75
CA ILE A 154 7.78 -6.12 -10.69
C ILE A 154 8.34 -7.55 -10.70
N MET A 155 7.69 -8.50 -10.03
CA MET A 155 8.08 -9.92 -10.08
C MET A 155 8.03 -10.46 -11.52
N TYR A 156 6.95 -10.20 -12.25
CA TYR A 156 6.79 -10.58 -13.66
C TYR A 156 7.74 -9.82 -14.59
N LEU A 157 8.02 -8.54 -14.33
CA LEU A 157 9.00 -7.76 -15.10
C LEU A 157 10.41 -8.36 -14.97
N GLN A 158 10.81 -8.75 -13.76
CA GLN A 158 12.16 -9.23 -13.49
C GLN A 158 12.34 -10.74 -13.71
N GLY A 159 11.25 -11.50 -13.76
CA GLY A 159 11.32 -12.97 -13.78
C GLY A 159 11.80 -13.58 -12.46
N LYS A 160 11.56 -12.89 -11.33
CA LYS A 160 11.96 -13.34 -9.98
C LYS A 160 10.72 -13.69 -9.16
N GLY A 161 10.63 -14.93 -8.70
CA GLY A 161 9.43 -15.48 -8.05
C GLY A 161 8.25 -15.74 -8.99
N LYS A 162 8.27 -15.16 -10.20
CA LYS A 162 7.35 -15.41 -11.31
C LYS A 162 8.16 -15.58 -12.59
N THR A 163 7.65 -16.31 -13.58
CA THR A 163 8.24 -16.35 -14.92
C THR A 163 8.19 -14.96 -15.54
N LYS A 164 9.26 -14.51 -16.22
CA LYS A 164 9.29 -13.19 -16.84
C LYS A 164 8.17 -13.07 -17.88
N ASP A 165 7.27 -12.11 -17.68
CA ASP A 165 6.15 -11.82 -18.59
C ASP A 165 5.83 -10.31 -18.57
N LEU A 166 6.27 -9.62 -19.60
CA LEU A 166 6.10 -8.17 -19.73
C LEU A 166 4.65 -7.77 -20.00
N ASN A 167 3.87 -8.63 -20.68
CA ASN A 167 2.46 -8.34 -20.95
C ASN A 167 1.64 -8.45 -19.66
N GLN A 168 1.89 -9.50 -18.87
CA GLN A 168 1.25 -9.65 -17.57
C GLN A 168 1.63 -8.52 -16.61
N ALA A 169 2.91 -8.11 -16.59
CA ALA A 169 3.34 -6.94 -15.81
C ALA A 169 2.58 -5.67 -16.22
N ALA A 170 2.44 -5.41 -17.53
CA ALA A 170 1.68 -4.26 -18.04
C ALA A 170 0.19 -4.31 -17.64
N ILE A 171 -0.45 -5.48 -17.70
CA ILE A 171 -1.85 -5.65 -17.29
C ILE A 171 -2.03 -5.28 -15.81
N LEU A 172 -1.17 -5.81 -14.95
CA LEU A 172 -1.21 -5.56 -13.51
C LEU A 172 -0.98 -4.08 -13.16
N LEU A 173 -0.05 -3.41 -13.85
CA LEU A 173 0.24 -2.00 -13.62
C LEU A 173 -0.87 -1.08 -14.13
N ASN A 174 -1.48 -1.42 -15.26
CA ASN A 174 -2.68 -0.71 -15.72
C ASN A 174 -3.85 -0.92 -14.76
N GLU A 175 -4.00 -2.11 -14.17
CA GLU A 175 -4.97 -2.36 -13.10
C GLU A 175 -4.64 -1.52 -11.85
N ALA A 176 -3.37 -1.46 -11.43
CA ALA A 176 -2.94 -0.63 -10.30
C ALA A 176 -3.36 0.84 -10.47
N LEU A 177 -3.13 1.41 -11.67
CA LEU A 177 -3.53 2.78 -11.99
C LEU A 177 -5.05 3.00 -12.09
N LYS A 178 -5.86 1.93 -12.27
CA LYS A 178 -7.32 2.01 -12.16
C LYS A 178 -7.78 2.11 -10.70
N TYR A 179 -7.09 1.42 -9.78
CA TYR A 179 -7.35 1.52 -8.35
C TYR A 179 -6.87 2.87 -7.79
N ASP A 180 -5.65 3.26 -8.11
CA ASP A 180 -5.04 4.50 -7.65
C ASP A 180 -4.24 5.18 -8.75
N LYS A 181 -4.79 6.29 -9.26
CA LYS A 181 -4.14 7.16 -10.26
C LYS A 181 -2.99 7.98 -9.68
N GLU A 182 -2.83 8.00 -8.36
CA GLU A 182 -1.74 8.66 -7.67
C GLU A 182 -0.59 7.71 -7.32
N CYS A 183 -0.70 6.42 -7.68
CA CYS A 183 0.35 5.42 -7.51
C CYS A 183 1.55 5.74 -8.40
N THR A 184 2.45 6.59 -7.87
CA THR A 184 3.62 7.11 -8.58
C THR A 184 4.57 5.97 -9.01
N ASN A 185 4.67 4.91 -8.19
CA ASN A 185 5.47 3.72 -8.51
C ASN A 185 4.95 3.00 -9.75
N ALA A 186 3.64 2.91 -9.95
CA ALA A 186 3.06 2.21 -11.09
C ALA A 186 3.37 2.91 -12.41
N TYR A 187 3.45 4.25 -12.45
CA TYR A 187 3.90 4.98 -13.63
C TYR A 187 5.33 4.65 -14.02
N PHE A 188 6.25 4.62 -13.05
CA PHE A 188 7.65 4.27 -13.30
C PHE A 188 7.76 2.83 -13.80
N SER A 189 7.18 1.88 -13.06
CA SER A 189 7.21 0.46 -13.40
C SER A 189 6.59 0.18 -14.78
N LEU A 190 5.47 0.84 -15.13
CA LEU A 190 4.83 0.66 -16.43
C LEU A 190 5.66 1.28 -17.55
N GLY A 191 6.31 2.42 -17.29
CA GLY A 191 7.27 3.01 -18.22
C GLY A 191 8.43 2.04 -18.50
N VAL A 192 9.01 1.42 -17.47
CA VAL A 192 10.05 0.40 -17.64
C VAL A 192 9.54 -0.79 -18.46
N VAL A 193 8.35 -1.32 -18.15
CA VAL A 193 7.75 -2.42 -18.92
C VAL A 193 7.55 -2.05 -20.39
N TYR A 194 7.06 -0.84 -20.69
CA TYR A 194 6.88 -0.38 -22.07
C TYR A 194 8.20 -0.13 -22.78
N SER A 195 9.23 0.33 -22.09
CA SER A 195 10.60 0.41 -22.62
C SER A 195 11.12 -0.97 -23.02
N ASP A 196 10.97 -1.98 -22.16
CA ASP A 196 11.38 -3.36 -22.44
C ASP A 196 10.58 -4.00 -23.60
N LEU A 197 9.35 -3.54 -23.84
CA LEU A 197 8.52 -3.93 -24.97
C LEU A 197 8.81 -3.13 -26.26
N GLY A 198 9.75 -2.18 -26.24
CA GLY A 198 10.06 -1.30 -27.38
C GLY A 198 9.02 -0.20 -27.64
N ARG A 199 8.04 -0.02 -26.74
CA ARG A 199 6.99 1.01 -26.79
C ARG A 199 7.51 2.32 -26.20
N TYR A 200 8.57 2.86 -26.78
CA TYR A 200 9.35 3.95 -26.20
C TYR A 200 8.56 5.24 -25.99
N ASP A 201 7.69 5.63 -26.92
CA ASP A 201 6.91 6.86 -26.79
C ASP A 201 5.89 6.81 -25.65
N GLU A 202 5.24 5.66 -25.45
CA GLU A 202 4.32 5.44 -24.34
C GLU A 202 5.06 5.41 -23.00
N SER A 203 6.23 4.76 -22.99
CA SER A 203 7.13 4.76 -21.83
C SER A 203 7.57 6.19 -21.47
N ILE A 204 8.02 7.00 -22.43
CA ILE A 204 8.42 8.39 -22.20
C ILE A 204 7.30 9.19 -21.53
N ASN A 205 6.05 9.04 -21.99
CA ASN A 205 4.90 9.73 -21.38
C ASN A 205 4.67 9.32 -19.91
N LEU A 206 4.77 8.01 -19.61
CA LEU A 206 4.63 7.49 -18.26
C LEU A 206 5.77 7.93 -17.35
N ILE A 207 7.01 7.91 -17.83
CA ILE A 207 8.18 8.33 -17.07
C ILE A 207 8.13 9.85 -16.80
N ASN A 208 7.71 10.66 -17.76
CA ASN A 208 7.47 12.09 -17.52
C ASN A 208 6.40 12.33 -16.45
N THR A 209 5.32 11.52 -16.46
CA THR A 209 4.29 11.58 -15.41
C THR A 209 4.88 11.23 -14.05
N PHE A 210 5.67 10.16 -13.95
CA PHE A 210 6.41 9.80 -12.74
C PHE A 210 7.29 10.95 -12.23
N ILE A 211 8.13 11.55 -13.09
CA ILE A 211 9.02 12.66 -12.73
C ILE A 211 8.23 13.87 -12.22
N SER A 212 7.07 14.16 -12.81
CA SER A 212 6.21 15.27 -12.38
C SER A 212 5.57 15.08 -11.00
N LYS A 213 5.27 13.82 -10.63
CA LYS A 213 4.63 13.46 -9.36
C LYS A 213 5.65 13.24 -8.24
N GLU A 214 6.83 12.71 -8.57
CA GLU A 214 7.88 12.42 -7.62
C GLU A 214 8.43 13.71 -6.99
N LYS A 215 8.82 13.66 -5.72
CA LYS A 215 9.42 14.78 -4.98
C LYS A 215 10.87 14.52 -4.62
N ASP A 216 11.26 13.26 -4.47
CA ASP A 216 12.63 12.87 -4.17
C ASP A 216 13.54 12.95 -5.40
N ASN A 217 14.65 13.70 -5.29
CA ASN A 217 15.56 13.93 -6.42
C ASN A 217 16.32 12.67 -6.84
N ASN A 218 16.65 11.77 -5.90
CA ASN A 218 17.32 10.51 -6.23
C ASN A 218 16.38 9.61 -7.05
N ARG A 219 15.10 9.56 -6.66
CA ARG A 219 14.07 8.85 -7.44
C ARG A 219 13.81 9.50 -8.80
N LYS A 220 13.78 10.84 -8.89
CA LYS A 220 13.71 11.54 -10.19
C LYS A 220 14.90 11.22 -11.09
N SER A 221 16.10 11.09 -10.52
CA SER A 221 17.29 10.68 -11.28
C SER A 221 17.09 9.32 -11.96
N LEU A 222 16.44 8.36 -11.30
CA LEU A 222 16.07 7.08 -11.94
C LEU A 222 15.10 7.28 -13.13
N GLY A 223 14.15 8.21 -13.01
CA GLY A 223 13.26 8.61 -14.10
C GLY A 223 14.01 9.20 -15.29
N TYR A 224 14.94 10.13 -15.06
CA TYR A 224 15.75 10.69 -16.14
C TYR A 224 16.67 9.66 -16.79
N ASN A 225 17.25 8.74 -16.01
CA ASN A 225 17.96 7.59 -16.57
C ASN A 225 17.04 6.74 -17.47
N ALA A 226 15.80 6.48 -17.03
CA ALA A 226 14.83 5.76 -17.85
C ALA A 226 14.50 6.51 -19.15
N LEU A 227 14.32 7.84 -19.13
CA LEU A 227 14.16 8.62 -20.37
C LEU A 227 15.37 8.45 -21.30
N GLY A 228 16.59 8.50 -20.75
CA GLY A 228 17.81 8.24 -21.51
C GLY A 228 17.79 6.89 -22.21
N ASN A 229 17.41 5.82 -21.48
CA ASN A 229 17.27 4.47 -22.05
C ASN A 229 16.26 4.42 -23.21
N ASN A 230 15.12 5.11 -23.07
CA ASN A 230 14.10 5.15 -24.10
C ASN A 230 14.58 5.88 -25.36
N TYR A 231 15.26 7.01 -25.22
CA TYR A 231 15.84 7.71 -26.37
C TYR A 231 16.98 6.93 -27.03
N LEU A 232 17.79 6.23 -26.23
CA LEU A 232 18.81 5.31 -26.76
C LEU A 232 18.16 4.17 -27.56
N GLY A 233 17.06 3.59 -27.06
CA GLY A 233 16.27 2.58 -27.79
C GLY A 233 15.65 3.12 -29.10
N LYS A 234 15.34 4.42 -29.16
CA LYS A 234 14.94 5.13 -30.39
C LYS A 234 16.12 5.53 -31.28
N ASN A 235 17.36 5.14 -30.93
CA ASN A 235 18.59 5.51 -31.60
C ASN A 235 18.90 7.03 -31.61
N ASP A 236 18.28 7.80 -30.69
CA ASP A 236 18.58 9.21 -30.47
C ASP A 236 19.60 9.36 -29.34
N LYS A 237 20.86 9.07 -29.68
CA LYS A 237 21.99 9.14 -28.73
C LYS A 237 22.18 10.52 -28.09
N ASN A 238 21.88 11.59 -28.83
CA ASN A 238 22.02 12.96 -28.34
C ASN A 238 21.03 13.24 -27.20
N LYS A 239 19.75 12.91 -27.38
CA LYS A 239 18.77 13.02 -26.29
C LYS A 239 19.04 12.05 -25.16
N ALA A 240 19.49 10.83 -25.46
CA ALA A 240 19.89 9.88 -24.43
C ALA A 240 20.95 10.48 -23.50
N LYS A 241 22.01 11.05 -24.10
CA LYS A 241 23.09 11.74 -23.39
C LYS A 241 22.59 12.91 -22.53
N GLU A 242 21.69 13.73 -23.08
CA GLU A 242 21.07 14.84 -22.33
C GLU A 242 20.38 14.33 -21.06
N PHE A 243 19.56 13.28 -21.17
CA PHE A 243 18.80 12.76 -20.03
C PHE A 243 19.66 11.99 -19.01
N TYR A 244 20.69 11.27 -19.45
CA TYR A 244 21.66 10.68 -18.52
C TYR A 244 22.42 11.76 -17.73
N ASN A 245 22.81 12.87 -18.38
CA ASN A 245 23.44 13.98 -17.68
C ASN A 245 22.48 14.63 -16.66
N LYS A 246 21.21 14.85 -17.02
CA LYS A 246 20.19 15.32 -16.05
C LYS A 246 20.02 14.38 -14.86
N ALA A 247 20.10 13.06 -15.08
CA ALA A 247 20.08 12.09 -13.99
C ALA A 247 21.28 12.30 -13.05
N LEU A 248 22.49 12.50 -13.59
CA LEU A 248 23.72 12.73 -12.83
C LEU A 248 23.78 14.10 -12.15
N GLU A 249 23.11 15.12 -12.69
CA GLU A 249 22.94 16.42 -12.04
C GLU A 249 22.10 16.29 -10.76
N LEU A 250 21.05 15.46 -10.78
CA LEU A 250 20.20 15.22 -9.60
C LEU A 250 20.83 14.25 -8.60
N ASP A 251 21.49 13.20 -9.09
CA ASP A 251 22.21 12.23 -8.28
C ASP A 251 23.54 11.86 -8.96
N PRO A 252 24.65 12.50 -8.56
CA PRO A 252 25.98 12.19 -9.06
C PRO A 252 26.44 10.76 -8.76
N ASN A 253 25.75 10.00 -7.91
CA ASN A 253 26.05 8.61 -7.58
C ASN A 253 25.18 7.60 -8.33
N ASN A 254 24.28 8.04 -9.22
CA ASN A 254 23.46 7.15 -10.03
C ASN A 254 24.34 6.31 -10.98
N GLN A 255 24.65 5.08 -10.56
CA GLN A 255 25.52 4.18 -11.32
C GLN A 255 24.90 3.76 -12.65
N TYR A 256 23.58 3.60 -12.71
CA TYR A 256 22.89 3.27 -13.96
C TYR A 256 23.14 4.35 -15.01
N ALA A 257 22.98 5.63 -14.65
CA ALA A 257 23.21 6.74 -15.56
C ALA A 257 24.69 6.83 -16.00
N LYS A 258 25.65 6.61 -15.08
CA LYS A 258 27.09 6.57 -15.43
C LYS A 258 27.40 5.49 -16.45
N THR A 259 26.90 4.28 -16.24
CA THR A 259 27.09 3.15 -17.16
C THR A 259 26.39 3.41 -18.50
N ASN A 260 25.14 3.88 -18.48
CA ASN A 260 24.36 4.05 -19.69
C ASN A 260 24.86 5.21 -20.58
N LEU A 261 25.45 6.24 -19.97
CA LEU A 261 26.05 7.37 -20.69
C LEU A 261 27.17 6.92 -21.64
N GLN A 262 27.93 5.87 -21.28
CA GLN A 262 29.02 5.35 -22.11
C GLN A 262 28.54 4.80 -23.46
N TYR A 263 27.27 4.37 -23.56
CA TYR A 263 26.69 3.87 -24.81
C TYR A 263 26.20 5.00 -25.74
N THR A 264 26.33 6.27 -25.32
CA THR A 264 25.93 7.44 -26.11
C THR A 264 27.08 8.09 -26.88
N GLU A 265 28.29 7.57 -26.72
CA GLU A 265 29.48 7.97 -27.47
C GLU A 265 29.44 7.49 -28.95
#